data_AF-A0A0V1KL90-F1
#
_entry.id   AF-A0A0V1KL90-F1
#
_cell.length_a   1.000
_cell.length_b   1.000
_cell.length_c   1.000
_cell.angle_alpha   90.00
_cell.angle_beta   90.00
_cell.angle_gamma   90.00
#
_symmetry.space_group_name_H-M   'P 1'
#
loop_
_entity.id
_entity.type
_entity.pdbx_description
1 polymer ?
#
loop_
_entity_poly.entity_id
_entity_poly.type
_entity_poly.pdbx_seq_one_letter_code
_entity_poly.pdbx_strand_id
1 'polypeptide(L)'
;MSKVKSLSLPKKLDLGKRRLIKLLDELDQLLEERAALREIAEQFRTSEEHYRQVEESQEEFETTLNDDEGDSVMDEWAKFCQTFRQSKAKAQTFFDELRAVDVVPGSIRSAEADRNVRLPRCALPKFDGDVTKFREFWDQFESSVHQQRDLSDAVKLVYLRDCLTGDALRAIA
;
A
#
# COMPACT_ATOMS: atom_id res chain seq x y z
N MET A 1 -22.95 -31.94 -9.71
CA MET A 1 -21.62 -31.82 -9.08
C MET A 1 -20.67 -31.15 -10.06
N SER A 2 -20.37 -29.88 -9.86
CA SER A 2 -19.46 -29.12 -10.73
C SER A 2 -18.02 -29.57 -10.48
N LYS A 3 -17.44 -30.29 -11.45
CA LYS A 3 -15.99 -30.59 -11.45
C LYS A 3 -15.24 -29.28 -11.67
N VAL A 4 -14.63 -28.74 -10.62
CA VAL A 4 -13.58 -27.73 -10.76
C VAL A 4 -12.43 -28.41 -11.52
N LYS A 5 -12.29 -28.09 -12.81
CA LYS A 5 -11.14 -28.55 -13.60
C LYS A 5 -9.90 -27.88 -12.99
N SER A 6 -8.98 -28.66 -12.42
CA SER A 6 -7.67 -28.15 -12.02
C SER A 6 -6.95 -27.63 -13.26
N LEU A 7 -6.50 -26.38 -13.20
CA LEU A 7 -5.66 -25.77 -14.24
C LEU A 7 -4.26 -26.37 -14.17
N SER A 8 -3.63 -26.62 -15.32
CA SER A 8 -2.22 -27.00 -15.38
C SER A 8 -1.32 -25.84 -14.95
N LEU A 9 -0.15 -26.12 -14.38
CA LEU A 9 0.79 -25.13 -13.85
C LEU A 9 1.08 -23.97 -14.84
N PRO A 10 1.38 -24.22 -16.14
CA PRO A 10 1.61 -23.12 -17.09
C PRO A 10 0.38 -22.23 -17.31
N LYS A 11 -0.83 -22.81 -17.28
CA LYS A 11 -2.08 -22.04 -17.44
C LYS A 11 -2.39 -21.20 -16.20
N LYS A 12 -2.08 -21.72 -15.02
CA LYS A 12 -2.20 -20.98 -13.75
C LYS A 12 -1.23 -19.80 -13.73
N LEU A 13 0.01 -20.03 -14.16
CA LEU A 13 1.06 -19.01 -14.26
C LEU A 13 0.69 -17.91 -15.27
N ASP A 14 0.26 -18.27 -16.49
CA ASP A 14 -0.21 -17.28 -17.48
C ASP A 14 -1.36 -16.43 -16.95
N LEU A 15 -2.37 -17.07 -16.33
CA LEU A 15 -3.49 -16.36 -15.74
C LEU A 15 -3.06 -15.43 -14.61
N GLY A 16 -2.10 -15.87 -13.78
CA GLY A 16 -1.49 -15.08 -12.72
C GLY A 16 -0.78 -13.85 -13.26
N LYS A 17 0.11 -14.02 -14.25
CA LYS A 17 0.83 -12.92 -14.93
C LYS A 17 -0.15 -11.91 -15.52
N ARG A 18 -1.18 -12.36 -16.23
CA ARG A 18 -2.22 -11.49 -16.83
C ARG A 18 -3.03 -10.73 -15.78
N ARG A 19 -3.37 -11.37 -14.66
CA ARG A 19 -4.07 -10.72 -13.55
C ARG A 19 -3.19 -9.64 -12.92
N LEU A 20 -1.92 -9.95 -12.69
CA LEU A 20 -0.98 -8.98 -12.14
C LEU A 20 -0.81 -7.77 -13.05
N ILE A 21 -0.67 -7.96 -14.37
CA ILE A 21 -0.60 -6.83 -15.33
C ILE A 21 -1.79 -5.89 -15.15
N LYS A 22 -3.02 -6.42 -15.08
CA LYS A 22 -4.21 -5.58 -14.85
C LYS A 22 -4.16 -4.79 -13.54
N LEU A 23 -3.68 -5.42 -12.47
CA LEU A 23 -3.53 -4.74 -11.17
C LEU A 23 -2.49 -3.62 -11.23
N LEU A 24 -1.42 -3.82 -11.99
CA LEU A 24 -0.39 -2.79 -12.22
C LEU A 24 -0.91 -1.65 -13.10
N ASP A 25 -1.69 -1.94 -14.14
CA ASP A 25 -2.34 -0.91 -14.97
C ASP A 25 -3.31 -0.07 -14.12
N GLU A 26 -4.12 -0.71 -13.27
CA GLU A 26 -5.01 -0.04 -12.32
C GLU A 26 -4.23 0.80 -11.30
N LEU A 27 -3.11 0.30 -10.78
CA LEU A 27 -2.24 1.05 -9.88
C LEU A 27 -1.67 2.29 -10.57
N ASP A 28 -1.13 2.13 -11.79
CA ASP A 28 -0.58 3.24 -12.57
C ASP A 28 -1.65 4.29 -12.85
N GLN A 29 -2.88 3.88 -13.20
CA GLN A 29 -4.01 4.80 -13.37
C GLN A 29 -4.33 5.57 -12.08
N LEU A 30 -4.40 4.88 -10.93
CA LEU A 30 -4.65 5.54 -9.63
C LEU A 30 -3.54 6.54 -9.27
N LEU A 31 -2.28 6.25 -9.63
CA LEU A 31 -1.15 7.17 -9.45
C LEU A 31 -1.29 8.40 -10.34
N GLU A 32 -1.65 8.23 -11.62
CA GLU A 32 -1.86 9.31 -12.59
C GLU A 32 -3.02 10.23 -12.19
N GLU A 33 -4.15 9.65 -11.77
CA GLU A 33 -5.32 10.37 -11.28
C GLU A 33 -5.09 11.02 -9.90
N ARG A 34 -3.93 10.75 -9.29
CA ARG A 34 -3.60 11.13 -7.90
C ARG A 34 -4.74 10.75 -6.97
N ALA A 35 -5.19 9.50 -7.06
CA ALA A 35 -6.29 8.99 -6.26
C ALA A 35 -6.00 9.07 -4.75
N ALA A 36 -6.99 8.64 -4.00
CA ALA A 36 -6.91 8.40 -2.57
C ALA A 36 -5.65 7.61 -2.15
N LEU A 37 -4.85 8.13 -1.21
CA LEU A 37 -3.63 7.44 -0.74
C LEU A 37 -3.91 6.01 -0.25
N ARG A 38 -4.99 5.81 0.49
CA ARG A 38 -5.39 4.49 0.99
C ARG A 38 -5.79 3.54 -0.14
N GLU A 39 -6.37 4.07 -1.22
CA GLU A 39 -6.73 3.28 -2.41
C GLU A 39 -5.48 2.86 -3.19
N ILE A 40 -4.56 3.80 -3.43
CA ILE A 40 -3.25 3.50 -4.04
C ILE A 40 -2.46 2.50 -3.19
N ALA A 41 -2.43 2.67 -1.86
CA ALA A 41 -1.73 1.77 -0.96
C ALA A 41 -2.35 0.37 -0.94
N GLU A 42 -3.67 0.26 -0.95
CA GLU A 42 -4.36 -1.03 -1.02
C GLU A 42 -4.10 -1.75 -2.34
N GLN A 43 -4.17 -1.01 -3.44
CA GLN A 43 -3.89 -1.58 -4.76
C GLN A 43 -2.42 -1.99 -4.88
N PHE A 44 -1.50 -1.18 -4.35
CA PHE A 44 -0.09 -1.52 -4.29
C PHE A 44 0.13 -2.82 -3.49
N ARG A 45 -0.41 -2.93 -2.27
CA ARG A 45 -0.34 -4.17 -1.46
C ARG A 45 -0.91 -5.39 -2.21
N THR A 46 -2.06 -5.23 -2.85
CA THR A 46 -2.71 -6.30 -3.62
C THR A 46 -1.84 -6.75 -4.79
N SER A 47 -1.21 -5.80 -5.50
CA SER A 47 -0.28 -6.10 -6.59
C SER A 47 0.99 -6.81 -6.09
N GLU A 48 1.54 -6.44 -4.93
CA GLU A 48 2.72 -7.10 -4.35
C GLU A 48 2.43 -8.55 -3.93
N GLU A 49 1.27 -8.80 -3.34
CA GLU A 49 0.85 -10.15 -2.96
C GLU A 49 0.65 -11.04 -4.19
N HIS A 50 -0.02 -10.52 -5.22
CA HIS A 50 -0.18 -11.26 -6.48
C HIS A 50 1.16 -11.50 -7.20
N TYR A 51 2.10 -10.55 -7.14
CA TYR A 51 3.45 -10.76 -7.67
C TYR A 51 4.14 -11.93 -6.98
N ARG A 52 4.09 -12.00 -5.64
CA ARG A 52 4.69 -13.12 -4.88
C ARG A 52 4.11 -14.47 -5.28
N GLN A 53 2.79 -14.56 -5.50
CA GLN A 53 2.13 -15.79 -5.95
C GLN A 53 2.55 -16.21 -7.37
N VAL A 54 2.78 -15.23 -8.25
CA VAL A 54 3.28 -15.48 -9.60
C VAL A 54 4.73 -15.92 -9.56
N GLU A 55 5.56 -15.31 -8.72
CA GLU A 55 6.96 -15.66 -8.51
C GLU A 55 7.10 -17.10 -8.00
N GLU A 56 6.34 -17.50 -6.98
CA GLU A 56 6.31 -18.89 -6.48
C GLU A 56 5.90 -19.88 -7.59
N SER A 57 4.88 -19.53 -8.39
CA SER A 57 4.43 -20.38 -9.50
C SER A 57 5.43 -20.41 -10.66
N GLN A 58 6.23 -19.36 -10.83
CA GLN A 58 7.30 -19.26 -11.83
C GLN A 58 8.48 -20.14 -11.41
N GLU A 59 8.91 -20.07 -10.15
CA GLU A 59 9.96 -20.94 -9.60
C GLU A 59 9.58 -22.41 -9.75
N GLU A 60 8.35 -22.79 -9.40
CA GLU A 60 7.84 -24.15 -9.59
C GLU A 60 7.90 -24.58 -11.06
N PHE A 61 7.54 -23.68 -11.98
CA PHE A 61 7.59 -23.96 -13.42
C PHE A 61 9.02 -24.14 -13.94
N GLU A 62 9.96 -23.29 -13.50
CA GLU A 62 11.37 -23.37 -13.90
C GLU A 62 12.02 -24.70 -13.49
N THR A 63 11.62 -25.30 -12.36
CA THR A 63 12.12 -26.63 -11.96
C THR A 63 11.73 -27.76 -12.91
N THR A 64 10.76 -27.52 -13.81
CA THR A 64 10.29 -28.53 -14.77
C THR A 64 10.96 -28.46 -16.14
N LEU A 65 11.78 -27.42 -16.37
CA LEU A 65 12.43 -27.16 -17.64
C LEU A 65 13.82 -27.80 -17.73
N ASN A 66 14.29 -27.99 -18.96
CA ASN A 66 15.70 -28.28 -19.24
C ASN A 66 16.51 -26.98 -19.33
N ASP A 67 17.84 -27.08 -19.35
CA ASP A 67 18.74 -25.91 -19.31
C ASP A 67 18.49 -24.92 -20.47
N ASP A 68 18.33 -25.42 -21.71
CA ASP A 68 18.11 -24.58 -22.90
C ASP A 68 16.74 -23.85 -22.86
N GLU A 69 15.69 -24.51 -22.36
CA GLU A 69 14.35 -23.91 -22.17
C GLU A 69 14.33 -22.96 -20.97
N GLY A 70 15.10 -23.27 -19.93
CA GLY A 70 15.22 -22.49 -18.70
C GLY A 70 15.75 -21.08 -18.96
N ASP A 71 16.84 -20.97 -19.74
CA ASP A 71 17.44 -19.67 -20.08
C ASP A 71 16.44 -18.75 -20.79
N SER A 72 15.72 -19.27 -21.80
CA SER A 72 14.72 -18.50 -22.52
C SER A 72 13.57 -18.03 -21.62
N VAL A 73 13.11 -18.89 -20.71
CA VAL A 73 12.03 -18.56 -19.77
C VAL A 73 12.48 -17.54 -18.74
N MET A 74 13.71 -17.62 -18.28
CA MET A 74 14.30 -16.65 -17.34
C MET A 74 14.41 -15.26 -17.97
N ASP A 75 14.79 -15.16 -19.24
CA ASP A 75 14.81 -13.90 -19.98
C ASP A 75 13.42 -13.26 -20.13
N GLU A 76 12.40 -14.07 -20.43
CA GLU A 76 11.01 -13.60 -20.46
C GLU A 76 10.51 -13.17 -19.08
N TRP A 77 10.86 -13.92 -18.05
CA TRP A 77 10.53 -13.59 -16.67
C TRP A 77 11.19 -12.29 -16.22
N ALA A 78 12.45 -12.05 -16.58
CA ALA A 78 13.15 -10.81 -16.27
C ALA A 78 12.45 -9.57 -16.87
N LYS A 79 11.94 -9.68 -18.11
CA LYS A 79 11.13 -8.63 -18.75
C LYS A 79 9.82 -8.39 -18.00
N PHE A 80 9.17 -9.45 -17.53
CA PHE A 80 7.97 -9.33 -16.71
C PHE A 80 8.28 -8.68 -15.34
N CYS A 81 9.35 -9.09 -14.66
CA CYS A 81 9.79 -8.48 -13.40
C CYS A 81 10.11 -6.99 -13.56
N GLN A 82 10.56 -6.57 -14.74
CA GLN A 82 10.81 -5.17 -15.03
C GLN A 82 9.54 -4.32 -14.99
N THR A 83 8.40 -4.81 -15.51
CA THR A 83 7.14 -4.04 -15.49
C THR A 83 6.66 -3.81 -14.06
N PHE A 84 6.69 -4.85 -13.23
CA PHE A 84 6.38 -4.74 -11.80
C PHE A 84 7.29 -3.75 -11.08
N ARG A 85 8.62 -3.84 -11.30
CA ARG A 85 9.58 -2.90 -10.69
C ARG A 85 9.31 -1.45 -11.08
N GLN A 86 8.89 -1.19 -12.32
CA GLN A 86 8.56 0.16 -12.77
C GLN A 86 7.34 0.72 -12.05
N SER A 87 6.21 0.01 -12.02
CA SER A 87 5.02 0.46 -11.26
C SER A 87 5.33 0.62 -9.77
N LYS A 88 6.12 -0.28 -9.19
CA LYS A 88 6.55 -0.18 -7.80
C LYS A 88 7.37 1.07 -7.52
N ALA A 89 8.31 1.40 -8.39
CA ALA A 89 9.11 2.62 -8.24
C ALA A 89 8.24 3.89 -8.34
N LYS A 90 7.25 3.91 -9.26
CA LYS A 90 6.28 5.02 -9.37
C LYS A 90 5.48 5.18 -8.08
N ALA A 91 4.93 4.08 -7.53
CA ALA A 91 4.18 4.10 -6.28
C ALA A 91 5.04 4.58 -5.10
N GLN A 92 6.27 4.09 -4.98
CA GLN A 92 7.22 4.52 -3.95
C GLN A 92 7.53 6.02 -4.05
N THR A 93 7.80 6.52 -5.25
CA THR A 93 8.04 7.95 -5.50
C THR A 93 6.83 8.78 -5.08
N PHE A 94 5.62 8.33 -5.43
CA PHE A 94 4.39 9.00 -5.03
C PHE A 94 4.22 9.06 -3.51
N PHE A 95 4.53 7.97 -2.79
CA PHE A 95 4.50 7.96 -1.33
C PHE A 95 5.54 8.91 -0.72
N ASP A 96 6.73 9.01 -1.31
CA ASP A 96 7.80 9.89 -0.85
C ASP A 96 7.50 11.38 -1.14
N GLU A 97 6.91 11.70 -2.30
CA GLU A 97 6.42 13.05 -2.62
C GLU A 97 5.43 13.55 -1.58
N LEU A 98 4.45 12.70 -1.22
CA LEU A 98 3.45 13.06 -0.21
C LEU A 98 4.07 13.28 1.16
N ARG A 99 5.10 12.51 1.53
CA ARG A 99 5.84 12.71 2.79
C ARG A 99 6.62 14.04 2.79
N ALA A 100 7.11 14.49 1.64
CA ALA A 100 7.91 15.71 1.50
C ALA A 100 7.07 17.00 1.53
N VAL A 101 5.83 16.97 1.03
CA VAL A 101 4.93 18.15 1.01
C VAL A 101 4.60 18.67 2.41
N ASP A 102 4.67 17.81 3.42
CA ASP A 102 4.36 18.16 4.82
C ASP A 102 5.49 18.88 5.58
N VAL A 103 6.59 19.23 4.90
CA VAL A 103 7.73 19.96 5.48
C VAL A 103 7.63 21.49 5.28
N VAL A 104 6.61 22.00 4.57
CA VAL A 104 6.43 23.45 4.36
C VAL A 104 5.43 24.04 5.36
N PRO A 105 5.86 24.93 6.29
CA PRO A 105 4.97 25.58 7.23
C PRO A 105 4.28 26.78 6.56
N GLY A 106 2.98 26.67 6.33
CA GLY A 106 2.09 27.83 6.19
C GLY A 106 1.23 27.85 4.93
N SER A 107 -0.05 27.51 5.08
CA SER A 107 -1.15 28.48 4.87
C SER A 107 -2.50 27.77 4.94
N ILE A 108 -3.32 28.23 5.87
CA ILE A 108 -4.71 27.83 6.09
C ILE A 108 -5.59 28.43 4.98
N ARG A 109 -6.54 27.66 4.41
CA ARG A 109 -7.98 28.01 4.32
C ARG A 109 -8.83 27.02 3.51
N SER A 110 -9.93 26.56 4.14
CA SER A 110 -11.32 26.28 3.68
C SER A 110 -11.62 25.97 2.21
N ALA A 111 -12.59 25.15 1.82
CA ALA A 111 -13.65 24.40 2.50
C ALA A 111 -14.27 23.41 1.50
N GLU A 112 -14.80 22.31 2.04
CA GLU A 112 -15.94 21.49 1.57
C GLU A 112 -15.89 20.72 0.23
N ALA A 113 -16.32 19.45 0.37
CA ALA A 113 -16.66 18.44 -0.65
C ALA A 113 -15.51 17.80 -1.43
N ASP A 114 -15.07 16.61 -1.00
CA ASP A 114 -15.58 15.40 -1.66
C ASP A 114 -15.34 14.12 -0.84
N ARG A 115 -16.32 13.23 -0.89
CA ARG A 115 -16.39 12.00 -0.11
C ARG A 115 -15.52 10.92 -0.76
N ASN A 116 -14.83 10.18 0.11
CA ASN A 116 -13.97 9.01 -0.13
C ASN A 116 -12.47 9.24 -0.42
N VAL A 117 -11.71 9.18 0.68
CA VAL A 117 -10.45 8.43 0.83
C VAL A 117 -9.15 9.08 0.36
N ARG A 118 -9.09 10.38 0.06
CA ARG A 118 -7.86 11.11 0.43
C ARG A 118 -7.94 11.30 1.94
N LEU A 119 -7.10 10.61 2.72
CA LEU A 119 -6.74 11.14 4.03
C LEU A 119 -5.80 12.31 3.75
N PRO A 120 -6.24 13.57 3.89
CA PRO A 120 -5.30 14.66 4.03
C PRO A 120 -4.55 14.39 5.34
N ARG A 121 -3.29 14.80 5.45
CA ARG A 121 -2.56 14.78 6.72
C ARG A 121 -3.07 15.85 7.72
N CYS A 122 -4.36 16.16 7.68
CA CYS A 122 -5.14 16.97 8.61
C CYS A 122 -6.46 16.20 8.79
N ALA A 123 -6.79 15.56 9.91
CA ALA A 123 -6.73 16.09 11.26
C ALA A 123 -6.85 14.94 12.27
N LEU A 124 -5.75 14.23 12.56
CA LEU A 124 -5.73 13.49 13.83
C LEU A 124 -5.60 14.54 14.94
N PRO A 125 -6.45 14.50 15.98
CA PRO A 125 -6.42 15.49 17.04
C PRO A 125 -5.03 15.50 17.69
N LYS A 126 -4.45 16.70 17.84
CA LYS A 126 -3.19 16.84 18.56
C LYS A 126 -3.49 16.83 20.06
N PHE A 127 -2.67 16.08 20.80
CA PHE A 127 -2.76 16.00 22.25
C PHE A 127 -1.49 16.54 22.89
N ASP A 128 -1.62 17.63 23.62
CA ASP A 128 -0.51 18.33 24.27
C ASP A 128 -0.19 17.81 25.69
N GLY A 129 -1.05 16.97 26.25
CA GLY A 129 -0.95 16.49 27.64
C GLY A 129 -2.04 17.00 28.56
N ASP A 130 -2.96 17.84 28.07
CA ASP A 130 -4.11 18.31 28.85
C ASP A 130 -5.10 17.17 29.12
N VAL A 131 -5.05 16.61 30.34
CA VAL A 131 -5.87 15.48 30.77
C VAL A 131 -7.38 15.73 30.57
N THR A 132 -7.84 16.98 30.59
CA THR A 132 -9.26 17.31 30.36
C THR A 132 -9.73 17.01 28.93
N LYS A 133 -8.81 17.04 27.97
CA LYS A 133 -9.06 16.76 26.54
C LYS A 133 -8.74 15.31 26.15
N PHE A 134 -8.17 14.52 27.06
CA PHE A 134 -7.70 13.17 26.76
C PHE A 134 -8.83 12.25 26.26
N ARG A 135 -10.02 12.34 26.87
CA ARG A 135 -11.20 11.54 26.48
C ARG A 135 -11.58 11.79 25.02
N GLU A 136 -11.73 13.06 24.67
CA GLU A 136 -12.11 13.49 23.32
C GLU A 136 -11.04 13.12 22.29
N PHE A 137 -9.76 13.28 22.64
CA PHE A 137 -8.63 12.83 21.84
C PHE A 137 -8.67 11.32 21.61
N TRP A 138 -8.85 10.53 22.66
CA TRP A 138 -8.80 9.07 22.57
C TRP A 138 -9.97 8.50 21.77
N ASP A 139 -11.18 9.00 21.95
CA ASP A 139 -12.36 8.55 21.19
C ASP A 139 -12.17 8.77 19.67
N GLN A 140 -11.53 9.87 19.29
CA GLN A 140 -11.19 10.18 17.90
C GLN A 140 -10.01 9.35 17.38
N PHE A 141 -8.96 9.16 18.19
CA PHE A 141 -7.81 8.32 17.83
C PHE A 141 -8.23 6.85 17.68
N GLU A 142 -9.11 6.37 18.55
CA GLU A 142 -9.56 4.99 18.57
C GLU A 142 -10.33 4.65 17.29
N SER A 143 -11.33 5.47 16.95
CA SER A 143 -12.14 5.30 15.75
C SER A 143 -11.35 5.46 14.45
N SER A 144 -10.32 6.31 14.46
CA SER A 144 -9.54 6.62 13.25
C SER A 144 -8.37 5.68 13.02
N VAL A 145 -7.72 5.18 14.08
CA VAL A 145 -6.44 4.45 14.00
C VAL A 145 -6.48 3.12 14.77
N HIS A 146 -6.95 3.12 16.03
CA HIS A 146 -6.85 1.92 16.88
C HIS A 146 -7.73 0.77 16.36
N GLN A 147 -8.94 1.08 15.88
CA GLN A 147 -9.90 0.10 15.35
C GLN A 147 -9.54 -0.42 13.95
N GLN A 148 -8.56 0.20 13.28
CA GLN A 148 -8.05 -0.28 11.99
C GLN A 148 -7.28 -1.59 12.18
N ARG A 149 -7.85 -2.70 11.69
CA ARG A 149 -7.24 -4.05 11.78
C ARG A 149 -6.14 -4.28 10.75
N ASP A 150 -6.06 -3.41 9.76
CA ASP A 150 -5.06 -3.39 8.69
C ASP A 150 -3.76 -2.68 9.09
N LEU A 151 -3.73 -2.02 10.26
CA LEU A 151 -2.53 -1.42 10.85
C LEU A 151 -1.94 -2.34 11.91
N SER A 152 -0.63 -2.57 11.84
CA SER A 152 0.10 -3.24 12.92
C SER A 152 0.23 -2.31 14.13
N ASP A 153 0.39 -2.90 15.33
CA ASP A 153 0.54 -2.11 16.56
C ASP A 153 1.73 -1.15 16.51
N ALA A 154 2.82 -1.55 15.84
CA ALA A 154 3.97 -0.68 15.61
C ALA A 154 3.61 0.56 14.78
N VAL A 155 2.79 0.41 13.74
CA VAL A 155 2.32 1.53 12.91
C VAL A 155 1.35 2.41 13.68
N LYS A 156 0.44 1.81 14.47
CA LYS A 156 -0.48 2.56 15.36
C LYS A 156 0.27 3.41 16.37
N LEU A 157 1.39 2.92 16.92
CA LEU A 157 2.24 3.68 17.84
C LEU A 157 2.94 4.86 17.15
N VAL A 158 3.37 4.71 15.89
CA VAL A 158 3.90 5.83 15.11
C VAL A 158 2.84 6.91 14.92
N TYR A 159 1.61 6.51 14.56
CA TYR A 159 0.48 7.46 14.48
C TYR A 159 0.19 8.15 15.81
N LEU A 160 0.18 7.39 16.91
CA LEU A 160 -0.03 7.96 18.26
C LEU A 160 1.03 9.02 18.56
N ARG A 161 2.32 8.68 18.38
CA ARG A 161 3.44 9.59 18.61
C ARG A 161 3.29 10.88 17.79
N ASP A 162 2.91 10.77 16.53
CA ASP A 162 2.72 11.94 15.65
C ASP A 162 1.52 12.81 16.08
N CYS A 163 0.57 12.26 16.84
CA CYS A 163 -0.53 13.03 17.42
C CYS A 163 -0.16 13.72 18.73
N LEU A 164 0.90 13.29 19.40
CA LEU A 164 1.33 13.91 20.66
C LEU A 164 2.15 15.17 20.38
N THR A 165 1.94 16.19 21.20
CA THR A 165 2.71 17.43 21.25
C THR A 165 3.01 17.77 22.70
N GLY A 166 3.79 18.83 22.95
CA GLY A 166 3.99 19.37 24.30
C GLY A 166 4.43 18.33 25.34
N ASP A 167 3.72 18.27 26.45
CA ASP A 167 4.03 17.46 27.62
C ASP A 167 3.75 15.98 27.35
N ALA A 168 2.70 15.68 26.59
CA ALA A 168 2.37 14.32 26.19
C ALA A 168 3.47 13.68 25.34
N LEU A 169 4.02 14.42 24.38
CA LEU A 169 5.13 13.90 23.56
C LEU A 169 6.40 13.69 24.40
N ARG A 170 6.69 14.62 25.32
CA ARG A 170 7.85 14.51 26.23
C ARG A 170 7.75 13.32 27.18
N ALA A 171 6.56 12.86 27.51
CA ALA A 171 6.35 11.72 28.42
C ALA A 171 6.72 10.36 27.80
N ILE A 172 6.77 10.27 26.47
CA ILE A 172 7.07 9.03 25.73
C ILE A 172 8.37 9.11 24.91
N ALA A 173 9.07 10.24 25.03
CA ALA A 173 10.34 10.51 24.33
C ALA A 173 11.54 9.86 25.02
#